data_AF-A0A915N1E1-F1
#
_entry.id   AF-A0A915N1E1-F1
#
_cell.length_a   1.000
_cell.length_b   1.000
_cell.length_c   1.000
_cell.angle_alpha   90.00
_cell.angle_beta   90.00
_cell.angle_gamma   90.00
#
_symmetry.space_group_name_H-M   'P 1'
#
loop_
_entity.id
_entity.type
_entity.pdbx_description
1 polymer ?
#
loop_
_entity_poly.entity_id
_entity_poly.type
_entity_poly.pdbx_seq_one_letter_code
_entity_poly.pdbx_strand_id
1 'polypeptide(L)'
;MDEYSKIFFLKAVFQHKDILFEPYTGRQSWEIKDKMWQQIFNECVNAGCRGLVDAEHLRKITWQNLQRRSKEKYDKGKKVPEGTVKFSKIDELVLDIIGRDSEKLNGTDFIVNHQQALFAGETTSTFDETLNMVAKEEAISNPPSPINQTIPLELSIIGNKRKTQQKRIEFSDELEELKKRKMCAEIVKLEAEARLINAQAEMKELEVEEKKRQFYNKQ
;
A
#
# COMPACT_ATOMS: atom_id res chain seq x y z
N MET A 1 0.73 -14.45 -15.19
CA MET A 1 -0.51 -13.72 -15.50
C MET A 1 -0.51 -13.26 -16.95
N ASP A 2 -1.53 -13.65 -17.71
CA ASP A 2 -1.79 -13.28 -19.10
C ASP A 2 -2.33 -11.83 -19.22
N GLU A 3 -2.48 -11.34 -20.45
CA GLU A 3 -2.87 -9.94 -20.71
C GLU A 3 -4.30 -9.62 -20.26
N TYR A 4 -5.26 -10.52 -20.51
CA TYR A 4 -6.64 -10.35 -20.05
C TYR A 4 -6.71 -10.23 -18.53
N SER A 5 -6.06 -11.15 -17.81
CA SER A 5 -6.02 -11.13 -16.35
C SER A 5 -5.38 -9.85 -15.80
N LYS A 6 -4.31 -9.34 -16.43
CA LYS A 6 -3.69 -8.06 -16.04
C LYS A 6 -4.64 -6.89 -16.22
N ILE A 7 -5.35 -6.83 -17.35
CA ILE A 7 -6.31 -5.74 -17.63
C ILE A 7 -7.47 -5.80 -16.63
N PHE A 8 -8.01 -6.98 -16.37
CA PHE A 8 -9.10 -7.16 -15.40
C PHE A 8 -8.67 -6.73 -14.00
N PHE A 9 -7.50 -7.21 -13.56
CA PHE A 9 -6.89 -6.82 -12.30
C PHE A 9 -6.74 -5.30 -12.17
N LEU A 10 -6.19 -4.63 -13.19
CA LEU A 10 -6.00 -3.18 -13.16
C LEU A 10 -7.33 -2.42 -13.13
N LYS A 11 -8.37 -2.92 -13.79
CA LYS A 11 -9.71 -2.33 -13.70
C LYS A 11 -10.29 -2.43 -12.29
N ALA A 12 -10.13 -3.58 -11.63
CA ALA A 12 -10.57 -3.75 -10.24
C ALA A 12 -9.79 -2.82 -9.29
N VAL A 13 -8.47 -2.71 -9.45
CA VAL A 13 -7.65 -1.75 -8.70
C VAL A 13 -8.11 -0.30 -8.95
N PHE A 14 -8.44 0.05 -10.19
CA PHE A 14 -8.93 1.38 -10.53
C PHE A 14 -10.28 1.71 -9.88
N GLN A 15 -11.21 0.74 -9.81
CA GLN A 15 -12.50 0.92 -9.16
C GLN A 15 -12.37 1.21 -7.66
N HIS A 16 -11.38 0.61 -7.01
CA HIS A 16 -11.13 0.78 -5.58
C HIS A 16 -9.96 1.74 -5.27
N LYS A 17 -9.53 2.53 -6.25
CA LYS A 17 -8.32 3.36 -6.14
C LYS A 17 -8.39 4.34 -4.97
N ASP A 18 -9.57 4.90 -4.71
CA ASP A 18 -9.74 5.94 -3.69
C ASP A 18 -9.43 5.37 -2.31
N ILE A 19 -9.88 4.14 -2.03
CA ILE A 19 -9.64 3.45 -0.76
C ILE A 19 -8.21 2.93 -0.68
N LEU A 20 -7.69 2.35 -1.77
CA LEU A 20 -6.34 1.76 -1.81
C LEU A 20 -5.24 2.81 -1.63
N PHE A 21 -5.42 3.97 -2.26
CA PHE A 21 -4.40 5.02 -2.33
C PHE A 21 -4.72 6.25 -1.48
N GLU A 22 -5.78 6.21 -0.64
CA GLU A 22 -6.03 7.24 0.36
C GLU A 22 -4.83 7.38 1.31
N PRO A 23 -4.43 8.61 1.70
CA PRO A 23 -3.46 8.81 2.77
C PRO A 23 -3.86 8.07 4.05
N TYR A 24 -2.91 7.43 4.72
CA TYR A 24 -3.17 6.69 5.95
C TYR A 24 -3.57 7.67 7.07
N THR A 25 -4.79 7.55 7.59
CA THR A 25 -5.28 8.32 8.75
C THR A 25 -5.23 7.52 10.06
N GLY A 26 -4.74 6.28 10.05
CA GLY A 26 -4.59 5.44 11.26
C GLY A 26 -4.51 3.93 10.99
N ARG A 27 -4.44 3.11 12.04
CA ARG A 27 -4.26 1.65 11.95
C ARG A 27 -5.38 0.93 11.19
N GLN A 28 -6.63 1.40 11.35
CA GLN A 28 -7.80 0.86 10.65
C GLN A 28 -7.67 0.95 9.12
N SER A 29 -6.96 1.94 8.60
CA SER A 29 -6.77 2.10 7.15
C SER A 29 -5.91 1.00 6.52
N TRP A 30 -5.03 0.34 7.29
CA TRP A 30 -4.25 -0.78 6.76
C TRP A 30 -5.10 -2.03 6.60
N GLU A 31 -5.90 -2.38 7.60
CA GLU A 31 -6.81 -3.55 7.55
C GLU A 31 -7.87 -3.39 6.45
N ILE A 32 -8.38 -2.16 6.26
CA ILE A 32 -9.32 -1.86 5.17
C ILE A 32 -8.66 -2.07 3.81
N LYS A 33 -7.43 -1.56 3.62
CA LYS A 33 -6.69 -1.77 2.37
C LYS A 33 -6.37 -3.24 2.13
N ASP A 34 -6.01 -3.98 3.16
CA ASP A 34 -5.73 -5.41 3.06
C ASP A 34 -6.98 -6.21 2.65
N LYS A 35 -8.12 -5.95 3.30
CA LYS A 35 -9.42 -6.51 2.89
C LYS A 35 -9.76 -6.15 1.45
N MET A 36 -9.46 -4.94 1.01
CA MET A 36 -9.70 -4.52 -0.37
C MET A 36 -8.82 -5.26 -1.37
N TRP A 37 -7.55 -5.50 -1.04
CA TRP A 37 -6.67 -6.34 -1.86
C TRP A 37 -7.15 -7.80 -1.93
N GLN A 38 -7.64 -8.35 -0.82
CA GLN A 38 -8.27 -9.67 -0.81
C GLN A 38 -9.53 -9.72 -1.67
N GLN A 39 -10.37 -8.68 -1.61
CA GLN A 39 -11.56 -8.58 -2.44
C GLN A 39 -11.19 -8.56 -3.94
N ILE A 40 -10.24 -7.72 -4.35
CA ILE A 40 -9.76 -7.66 -5.74
C ILE A 40 -9.20 -9.01 -6.18
N PHE A 41 -8.45 -9.70 -5.32
CA PHE A 41 -7.94 -11.03 -5.61
C PHE A 41 -9.10 -12.02 -5.86
N ASN A 42 -10.10 -12.04 -5.00
CA ASN A 42 -11.28 -12.91 -5.14
C ASN A 42 -12.06 -12.59 -6.41
N GLU A 43 -12.24 -11.32 -6.76
CA GLU A 43 -12.88 -10.90 -8.01
C GLU A 43 -12.12 -11.40 -9.23
N CYS A 44 -10.79 -11.34 -9.21
CA CYS A 44 -9.96 -11.85 -10.30
C CYS A 44 -10.07 -13.38 -10.42
N VAL A 45 -10.05 -14.10 -9.29
CA VAL A 45 -10.23 -15.57 -9.28
C VAL A 45 -11.61 -15.95 -9.82
N ASN A 46 -12.67 -15.27 -9.37
CA ASN A 46 -14.04 -15.49 -9.82
C ASN A 46 -14.23 -15.18 -11.32
N ALA A 47 -13.49 -14.21 -11.85
CA ALA A 47 -13.46 -13.88 -13.27
C ALA A 47 -12.60 -14.84 -14.13
N GLY A 48 -12.01 -15.88 -13.51
CA GLY A 48 -11.18 -16.87 -14.20
C GLY A 48 -9.77 -16.39 -14.54
N CYS A 49 -9.25 -15.38 -13.85
CA CYS A 49 -7.89 -14.88 -14.08
C CYS A 49 -6.84 -15.92 -13.70
N ARG A 50 -5.80 -16.07 -14.54
CA ARG A 50 -4.77 -17.11 -14.39
C ARG A 50 -3.45 -16.57 -13.85
N GLY A 51 -2.73 -17.40 -13.10
CA GLY A 51 -1.41 -17.09 -12.57
C GLY A 51 -1.44 -16.10 -11.40
N LEU A 52 -2.51 -16.18 -10.60
CA LEU A 52 -2.66 -15.55 -9.29
C LEU A 52 -2.19 -16.56 -8.23
N VAL A 53 -1.42 -16.09 -7.25
CA VAL A 53 -0.92 -16.93 -6.13
C VAL A 53 -1.74 -16.63 -4.88
N ASP A 54 -1.61 -15.41 -4.36
CA ASP A 54 -2.38 -14.89 -3.23
C ASP A 54 -2.52 -13.36 -3.38
N ALA A 55 -3.32 -12.75 -2.48
CA ALA A 55 -3.56 -11.31 -2.48
C ALA A 55 -2.30 -10.51 -2.15
N GLU A 56 -1.41 -11.05 -1.31
CA GLU A 56 -0.18 -10.39 -0.89
C GLU A 56 0.82 -10.27 -2.04
N HIS A 57 1.03 -11.34 -2.79
CA HIS A 57 1.83 -11.44 -4.01
C HIS A 57 1.25 -10.54 -5.10
N LEU A 58 -0.08 -10.50 -5.24
CA LEU A 58 -0.75 -9.61 -6.17
C LEU A 58 -0.40 -8.15 -5.87
N ARG A 59 -0.45 -7.74 -4.60
CA ARG A 59 -0.13 -6.39 -4.13
C ARG A 59 1.38 -6.06 -4.18
N LYS A 60 2.21 -6.92 -3.59
CA LYS A 60 3.64 -6.62 -3.36
C LYS A 60 4.50 -6.87 -4.59
N ILE A 61 4.11 -7.82 -5.44
CA ILE A 61 4.92 -8.22 -6.59
C ILE A 61 4.24 -7.79 -7.89
N THR A 62 3.00 -8.22 -8.12
CA THR A 62 2.35 -8.00 -9.43
C THR A 62 2.08 -6.51 -9.66
N TRP A 63 1.41 -5.84 -8.73
CA TRP A 63 1.14 -4.39 -8.81
C TRP A 63 2.44 -3.57 -8.90
N GLN A 64 3.40 -3.82 -8.01
CA GLN A 64 4.67 -3.08 -7.99
C GLN A 64 5.45 -3.22 -9.31
N ASN A 65 5.46 -4.41 -9.90
CA ASN A 65 6.13 -4.64 -11.19
C ASN A 65 5.44 -3.93 -12.35
N LEU A 66 4.10 -3.94 -12.39
CA LEU A 66 3.33 -3.20 -13.40
C LEU A 66 3.55 -1.70 -13.26
N GLN A 67 3.43 -1.18 -12.03
CA GLN A 67 3.69 0.21 -11.68
C GLN A 67 5.08 0.66 -12.12
N ARG A 68 6.13 -0.06 -11.71
CA ARG A 68 7.52 0.26 -12.07
C ARG A 68 7.72 0.27 -13.58
N ARG A 69 7.25 -0.75 -14.29
CA ARG A 69 7.43 -0.85 -15.75
C ARG A 69 6.76 0.29 -16.50
N SER A 70 5.53 0.63 -16.13
CA SER A 70 4.79 1.70 -16.81
C SER A 70 5.38 3.08 -16.49
N LYS A 71 5.86 3.28 -15.25
CA LYS A 71 6.59 4.50 -14.88
C LYS A 71 7.90 4.66 -15.64
N GLU A 72 8.73 3.60 -15.72
CA GLU A 72 9.97 3.65 -16.48
C GLU A 72 9.74 3.98 -17.97
N LYS A 73 8.67 3.44 -18.56
CA LYS A 73 8.26 3.81 -19.93
C LYS A 73 7.83 5.27 -20.03
N TYR A 74 7.03 5.74 -19.09
CA TYR A 74 6.58 7.13 -19.05
C TYR A 74 7.77 8.11 -18.91
N ASP A 75 8.70 7.84 -17.99
CA ASP A 75 9.90 8.64 -17.78
C ASP A 75 10.81 8.67 -19.01
N LYS A 76 10.94 7.53 -19.72
CA LYS A 76 11.65 7.47 -21.01
C LYS A 76 10.94 8.30 -22.07
N GLY A 77 9.62 8.24 -22.14
CA GLY A 77 8.81 9.03 -23.08
C GLY A 77 8.94 10.54 -22.84
N LYS A 78 9.03 10.97 -21.58
CA LYS A 78 9.21 12.39 -21.23
C LYS A 78 10.57 12.95 -21.64
N LYS A 79 11.62 12.11 -21.68
CA LYS A 79 12.99 12.52 -22.02
C LYS A 79 13.27 12.59 -23.52
N VAL A 80 12.51 11.88 -24.34
CA VAL A 80 12.69 11.86 -25.79
C VAL A 80 11.78 12.92 -26.41
N PRO A 81 12.33 13.98 -27.05
CA PRO A 81 11.53 15.09 -27.59
C PRO A 81 10.56 14.71 -28.73
N GLU A 82 10.58 13.46 -29.21
CA GLU A 82 9.82 13.00 -30.37
C GLU A 82 9.12 11.66 -30.08
N GLY A 83 7.92 11.78 -29.49
CA GLY A 83 6.67 11.12 -29.92
C GLY A 83 6.56 9.59 -30.06
N THR A 84 7.59 8.79 -29.73
CA THR A 84 7.64 7.40 -30.22
C THR A 84 7.30 6.33 -29.16
N VAL A 85 7.15 6.69 -27.88
CA VAL A 85 6.83 5.69 -26.85
C VAL A 85 5.36 5.31 -26.92
N LYS A 86 5.08 4.17 -27.55
CA LYS A 86 3.74 3.56 -27.56
C LYS A 86 3.43 2.95 -26.20
N PHE A 87 2.43 3.50 -25.53
CA PHE A 87 1.88 2.91 -24.31
C PHE A 87 0.98 1.73 -24.67
N SER A 88 1.16 0.62 -23.96
CA SER A 88 0.18 -0.46 -24.05
C SER A 88 -1.05 -0.10 -23.23
N LYS A 89 -2.18 -0.76 -23.48
CA LYS A 89 -3.41 -0.60 -22.68
C LYS A 89 -3.18 -0.82 -21.18
N ILE A 90 -2.26 -1.72 -20.82
CA ILE A 90 -1.85 -1.95 -19.44
C ILE A 90 -1.15 -0.70 -18.87
N ASP A 91 -0.24 -0.10 -19.64
CA ASP A 91 0.51 1.07 -19.20
C ASP A 91 -0.41 2.29 -19.00
N GLU A 92 -1.37 2.49 -19.91
CA GLU A 92 -2.38 3.55 -19.77
C GLU A 92 -3.20 3.39 -18.49
N LEU A 93 -3.71 2.19 -18.22
CA LEU A 93 -4.47 1.92 -16.99
C LEU A 93 -3.64 2.17 -15.73
N VAL A 94 -2.37 1.75 -15.71
CA VAL A 94 -1.48 1.97 -14.57
C VAL A 94 -1.26 3.47 -14.33
N LEU A 95 -1.02 4.24 -15.40
CA LEU A 95 -0.84 5.70 -15.31
C LEU A 95 -2.13 6.41 -14.87
N ASP A 96 -3.29 5.94 -15.30
CA ASP A 96 -4.58 6.49 -14.88
C ASP A 96 -4.91 6.18 -13.41
N ILE A 97 -4.41 5.06 -12.86
CA ILE A 97 -4.52 4.73 -11.43
C ILE A 97 -3.63 5.64 -10.58
N ILE A 98 -2.36 5.83 -10.98
CA ILE A 98 -1.36 6.58 -10.19
C ILE A 98 -1.47 8.09 -10.40
N GLY A 99 -2.09 8.50 -11.51
CA GLY A 99 -2.12 9.87 -12.01
C GLY A 99 -0.90 10.18 -12.88
N ARG A 100 -1.13 10.82 -14.03
CA ARG A 100 -0.08 11.20 -14.99
C ARG A 100 0.83 12.32 -14.48
N ASP A 101 0.34 13.13 -13.55
CA ASP A 101 1.02 14.33 -13.03
C ASP A 101 1.19 14.30 -11.50
N SER A 102 1.06 13.15 -10.85
CA SER A 102 1.19 13.12 -9.40
C SER A 102 2.65 13.36 -9.00
N GLU A 103 2.95 14.55 -8.46
CA GLU A 103 4.24 14.87 -7.79
C GLU A 103 4.62 13.85 -6.70
N LYS A 104 3.65 13.02 -6.27
CA LYS A 104 3.81 11.80 -5.46
C LYS A 104 4.68 10.71 -6.13
N LEU A 105 5.09 10.89 -7.39
CA LEU A 105 6.01 10.02 -8.13
C LEU A 105 7.49 10.29 -7.80
N ASN A 106 7.83 11.33 -7.05
CA ASN A 106 9.19 11.51 -6.55
C ASN A 106 9.37 10.69 -5.26
N GLY A 107 10.02 9.54 -5.40
CA GLY A 107 10.02 8.49 -4.41
C GLY A 107 10.60 8.87 -3.05
N THR A 108 9.81 8.69 -2.01
CA THR A 108 10.15 8.36 -0.60
C THR A 108 8.81 8.36 0.12
N ASP A 109 8.12 7.22 0.25
CA ASP A 109 7.68 6.76 1.59
C ASP A 109 7.11 5.33 1.59
N PHE A 110 7.39 4.52 0.56
CA PHE A 110 7.02 3.09 0.53
C PHE A 110 8.22 2.14 0.59
N ILE A 111 9.32 2.57 1.23
CA ILE A 111 10.28 1.59 1.76
C ILE A 111 9.64 0.97 2.99
N VAL A 112 9.13 -0.25 2.80
CA VAL A 112 8.85 -1.20 3.86
C VAL A 112 10.17 -1.47 4.59
N ASN A 113 10.49 -0.65 5.60
CA ASN A 113 11.46 -1.01 6.62
C ASN A 113 10.77 -1.95 7.60
N HIS A 114 10.70 -3.21 7.20
CA HIS A 114 10.54 -4.33 8.10
C HIS A 114 11.75 -5.26 7.91
N GLN A 115 12.94 -4.72 8.17
CA GLN A 115 14.10 -5.55 8.47
C GLN A 115 14.04 -5.91 9.96
N GLN A 116 13.86 -7.20 10.18
CA GLN A 116 14.37 -8.00 11.29
C GLN A 116 15.29 -7.23 12.25
N ALA A 117 14.73 -6.80 13.37
CA ALA A 117 15.48 -6.63 14.60
C ALA A 117 15.36 -7.94 15.38
N LEU A 118 16.25 -8.91 15.11
CA LEU A 118 16.56 -10.03 16.01
C LEU A 118 17.84 -10.72 15.51
N PHE A 119 18.77 -10.92 16.45
CA PHE A 119 20.11 -11.52 16.34
C PHE A 119 21.26 -10.59 15.91
N ALA A 120 21.65 -9.72 16.84
CA ALA A 120 23.07 -9.47 17.07
C ALA A 120 23.64 -10.64 17.90
N GLY A 121 24.73 -11.23 17.44
CA GLY A 121 25.41 -12.33 18.13
C GLY A 121 26.55 -12.92 17.30
N GLU A 122 27.68 -12.22 17.34
CA GLU A 122 29.06 -12.74 17.32
C GLU A 122 29.44 -13.81 16.29
N THR A 123 30.19 -13.39 15.27
CA THR A 123 31.10 -14.26 14.51
C THR A 123 32.54 -13.87 14.80
N THR A 124 33.20 -14.60 15.70
CA THR A 124 34.65 -14.76 15.68
C THR A 124 34.95 -16.24 15.46
N SER A 125 35.25 -16.62 14.22
CA SER A 125 35.85 -17.92 13.93
C SER A 125 36.97 -17.71 12.92
N THR A 126 38.17 -17.77 13.48
CA THR A 126 39.48 -17.73 12.86
C THR A 126 39.76 -19.08 12.23
N PHE A 127 39.91 -19.14 10.90
CA PHE A 127 40.76 -20.15 10.26
C PHE A 127 41.02 -19.74 8.81
N ASP A 128 42.25 -19.34 8.50
CA ASP A 128 42.83 -19.65 7.19
C ASP A 128 44.35 -19.69 7.29
N GLU A 129 44.90 -20.83 6.87
CA GLU A 129 46.29 -21.21 6.92
C GLU A 129 46.77 -21.48 5.48
N THR A 130 47.97 -20.98 5.15
CA THR A 130 48.82 -21.30 3.98
C THR A 130 48.35 -20.82 2.59
N LEU A 131 49.18 -20.23 1.71
CA LEU A 131 50.58 -20.52 1.39
C LEU A 131 51.26 -19.33 0.66
N ASN A 132 52.56 -19.18 0.94
CA ASN A 132 53.57 -18.33 0.30
C ASN A 132 53.72 -18.53 -1.22
N MET A 133 54.08 -17.48 -1.97
CA MET A 133 55.44 -17.28 -2.55
C MET A 133 55.54 -16.10 -3.55
N VAL A 134 56.50 -15.22 -3.27
CA VAL A 134 57.54 -14.64 -4.17
C VAL A 134 57.14 -13.68 -5.30
N ALA A 135 57.55 -12.40 -5.20
CA ALA A 135 58.68 -11.82 -5.96
C ALA A 135 58.86 -10.29 -5.75
N LYS A 136 60.09 -9.90 -5.34
CA LYS A 136 60.96 -8.75 -5.74
C LYS A 136 60.33 -7.36 -5.98
N GLU A 137 60.64 -6.37 -5.12
CA GLU A 137 61.74 -5.37 -5.24
C GLU A 137 61.74 -4.54 -6.54
N GLU A 138 61.37 -3.26 -6.46
CA GLU A 138 62.31 -2.11 -6.53
C GLU A 138 61.59 -0.76 -6.34
N ALA A 139 62.36 0.23 -5.88
CA ALA A 139 61.98 1.58 -5.40
C ALA A 139 61.26 2.46 -6.46
N ILE A 140 60.62 3.58 -6.10
CA ILE A 140 61.22 4.93 -6.06
C ILE A 140 60.29 5.93 -5.30
N SER A 141 60.89 6.71 -4.40
CA SER A 141 60.64 8.12 -3.97
C SER A 141 59.27 8.60 -3.46
N ASN A 142 59.27 8.94 -2.16
CA ASN A 142 58.52 10.02 -1.47
C ASN A 142 59.15 11.42 -1.78
N PRO A 143 58.69 12.59 -1.25
CA PRO A 143 57.37 13.12 -0.78
C PRO A 143 57.19 14.61 -1.26
N PRO A 144 56.60 15.63 -0.56
CA PRO A 144 55.48 15.76 0.40
C PRO A 144 54.39 16.81 -0.04
N SER A 145 53.25 16.85 0.68
CA SER A 145 52.33 18.02 0.83
C SER A 145 53.07 19.22 1.50
N PRO A 146 52.54 20.47 1.76
CA PRO A 146 51.13 20.81 2.08
C PRO A 146 50.71 22.29 1.78
N ILE A 147 49.59 22.73 2.39
CA ILE A 147 49.30 24.10 2.93
C ILE A 147 48.33 25.04 2.16
N ASN A 148 47.38 25.57 2.96
CA ASN A 148 46.56 26.79 2.87
C ASN A 148 45.29 26.81 2.03
N GLN A 149 44.17 27.45 2.41
CA GLN A 149 43.56 28.01 3.65
C GLN A 149 42.45 28.93 3.09
N THR A 150 41.36 29.16 3.86
CA THR A 150 40.42 30.32 3.75
C THR A 150 39.48 30.32 2.52
N ILE A 151 38.17 30.65 2.53
CA ILE A 151 37.32 31.58 3.29
C ILE A 151 35.84 31.10 3.20
N PRO A 152 34.99 31.36 4.22
CA PRO A 152 33.53 31.18 4.16
C PRO A 152 32.82 32.44 3.63
N LEU A 153 31.78 32.29 2.80
CA LEU A 153 30.86 33.41 2.48
C LEU A 153 29.41 33.01 2.79
N GLU A 154 28.91 33.61 3.86
CA GLU A 154 27.50 33.87 4.04
C GLU A 154 27.00 34.82 2.93
N LEU A 155 25.77 34.57 2.47
CA LEU A 155 24.91 35.62 1.94
C LEU A 155 23.47 35.37 2.38
N SER A 156 23.05 36.22 3.31
CA SER A 156 21.68 36.42 3.73
C SER A 156 20.87 37.00 2.56
N ILE A 157 19.73 36.38 2.24
CA ILE A 157 18.67 37.06 1.46
C ILE A 157 17.40 37.06 2.30
N ILE A 158 17.13 38.24 2.85
CA ILE A 158 15.89 38.62 3.52
C ILE A 158 14.80 38.75 2.45
N GLY A 159 13.90 37.76 2.38
CA GLY A 159 12.68 37.78 1.58
C GLY A 159 11.47 38.01 2.47
N ASN A 160 10.98 39.24 2.47
CA ASN A 160 9.87 39.72 3.29
C ASN A 160 8.51 39.54 2.54
N LYS A 161 7.45 39.24 3.31
CA LYS A 161 6.01 39.54 3.06
C LYS A 161 5.18 38.60 2.16
N ARG A 162 4.26 37.83 2.77
CA ARG A 162 2.81 38.15 2.95
C ARG A 162 2.05 36.89 3.41
N LYS A 163 1.64 36.86 4.68
CA LYS A 163 0.63 35.92 5.19
C LYS A 163 -0.75 36.38 4.72
N THR A 164 -1.28 35.73 3.70
CA THR A 164 -2.70 35.79 3.37
C THR A 164 -3.41 34.73 4.21
N GLN A 165 -4.13 35.15 5.25
CA GLN A 165 -5.06 34.27 5.95
C GLN A 165 -6.23 33.97 5.00
N GLN A 166 -6.12 32.89 4.24
CA GLN A 166 -7.29 32.26 3.64
C GLN A 166 -8.06 31.58 4.77
N LYS A 167 -9.25 32.11 5.05
CA LYS A 167 -10.29 31.44 5.84
C LYS A 167 -10.56 30.09 5.18
N ARG A 168 -9.94 29.03 5.71
CA ARG A 168 -10.19 27.65 5.31
C ARG A 168 -11.60 27.34 5.78
N ILE A 169 -12.49 27.19 4.82
CA ILE A 169 -13.89 26.88 5.07
C ILE A 169 -13.95 25.44 5.61
N GLU A 170 -14.33 25.32 6.88
CA GLU A 170 -14.48 24.08 7.65
C GLU A 170 -15.74 23.30 7.18
N PHE A 171 -15.74 22.75 5.97
CA PHE A 171 -16.81 21.84 5.51
C PHE A 171 -16.40 20.35 5.60
N SER A 172 -15.18 20.05 6.02
CA SER A 172 -14.66 18.68 6.08
C SER A 172 -15.26 17.88 7.23
N ASP A 173 -15.55 18.53 8.35
CA ASP A 173 -15.89 17.83 9.59
C ASP A 173 -17.35 17.38 9.62
N GLU A 174 -18.26 18.15 9.01
CA GLU A 174 -19.69 17.85 8.96
C GLU A 174 -20.01 16.59 8.12
N LEU A 175 -19.29 16.39 7.01
CA LEU A 175 -19.44 15.20 6.17
C LEU A 175 -18.96 13.93 6.89
N GLU A 176 -17.87 14.05 7.65
CA GLU A 176 -17.34 12.93 8.44
C GLU A 176 -18.28 12.58 9.59
N GLU A 177 -18.86 13.59 10.24
CA GLU A 177 -19.85 13.40 11.30
C GLU A 177 -21.13 12.75 10.77
N LEU A 178 -21.60 13.14 9.58
CA LEU A 178 -22.76 12.52 8.93
C LEU A 178 -22.50 11.03 8.61
N LYS A 179 -21.30 10.70 8.11
CA LYS A 179 -20.91 9.30 7.87
C LYS A 179 -20.88 8.48 9.16
N LYS A 180 -20.35 9.05 10.26
CA LYS A 180 -20.35 8.41 11.58
C LYS A 180 -21.78 8.16 12.08
N ARG A 181 -22.67 9.16 11.99
CA ARG A 181 -24.08 9.01 12.38
C ARG A 181 -24.80 7.94 11.56
N LYS A 182 -24.56 7.88 10.24
CA LYS A 182 -25.13 6.85 9.37
C LYS A 182 -24.67 5.44 9.77
N MET A 183 -23.37 5.27 10.04
CA MET A 183 -22.81 3.99 10.47
C MET A 183 -23.39 3.55 11.82
N CYS A 184 -23.51 4.46 12.80
CA CYS A 184 -24.13 4.16 14.09
C CYS A 184 -25.59 3.73 13.94
N ALA A 185 -26.37 4.41 13.08
CA ALA A 185 -27.76 4.04 12.82
C ALA A 185 -27.88 2.64 12.19
N GLU A 186 -26.96 2.30 11.29
CA GLU A 186 -26.93 0.98 10.65
C GLU A 186 -26.58 -0.14 11.64
N ILE A 187 -25.63 0.10 12.55
CA ILE A 187 -25.30 -0.84 13.63
C ILE A 187 -26.51 -1.07 14.54
N VAL A 188 -27.17 0.00 14.99
CA VAL A 188 -28.36 -0.11 15.86
C VAL A 188 -29.49 -0.88 15.16
N LYS A 189 -29.66 -0.68 13.85
CA LYS A 189 -30.63 -1.43 13.05
C LYS A 189 -30.29 -2.94 13.03
N LEU A 190 -29.04 -3.29 12.76
CA LEU A 190 -28.59 -4.68 12.74
C LEU A 190 -28.72 -5.35 14.11
N GLU A 191 -28.44 -4.64 15.20
CA GLU A 191 -28.64 -5.14 16.56
C GLU A 191 -30.12 -5.41 16.87
N ALA A 192 -31.02 -4.53 16.41
CA ALA A 192 -32.46 -4.73 16.57
C ALA A 192 -32.97 -5.94 15.76
N GLU A 193 -32.50 -6.11 14.53
CA GLU A 193 -32.83 -7.27 13.69
C GLU A 193 -32.33 -8.58 14.32
N ALA A 194 -31.10 -8.60 14.86
CA ALA A 194 -30.56 -9.76 15.56
C ALA A 194 -31.38 -10.12 16.81
N ARG A 195 -31.82 -9.12 17.59
CA ARG A 195 -32.70 -9.34 18.74
C ARG A 195 -34.06 -9.91 18.33
N LEU A 196 -34.62 -9.44 17.22
CA LEU A 196 -35.89 -9.96 16.70
C LEU A 196 -35.77 -11.42 16.27
N ILE A 197 -34.68 -11.78 15.57
CA ILE A 197 -34.41 -13.16 15.15
C ILE A 197 -34.27 -14.07 16.38
N ASN A 198 -33.53 -13.65 17.40
CA ASN A 198 -33.36 -14.42 18.64
C ASN A 198 -34.70 -14.61 19.36
N ALA A 199 -35.51 -13.57 19.49
CA ALA A 199 -36.84 -13.67 20.12
C ALA A 199 -37.77 -14.61 19.33
N GLN A 200 -37.71 -14.58 17.99
CA GLN A 200 -38.48 -15.52 17.16
C GLN A 200 -38.02 -16.96 17.31
N ALA A 201 -36.71 -17.21 17.48
CA ALA A 201 -36.18 -18.54 17.74
C ALA A 201 -36.66 -19.08 19.10
N GLU A 202 -36.60 -18.24 20.14
CA GLU A 202 -37.07 -18.59 21.49
C GLU A 202 -38.58 -18.89 21.53
N MET A 203 -39.41 -18.08 20.85
CA MET A 203 -40.85 -18.36 20.76
C MET A 203 -41.14 -19.71 20.09
N LYS A 204 -40.40 -20.06 19.03
CA LYS A 204 -40.55 -21.37 18.36
C LYS A 204 -40.12 -22.53 19.26
N GLU A 205 -39.07 -22.35 20.06
CA GLU A 205 -38.62 -23.36 21.00
C GLU A 205 -39.66 -23.60 22.10
N LEU A 206 -40.22 -22.53 22.67
CA LEU A 206 -41.31 -22.61 23.65
C LEU A 206 -42.56 -23.27 23.07
N GLU A 207 -42.93 -22.96 21.83
CA GLU A 207 -44.07 -23.60 21.16
C GLU A 207 -43.86 -25.12 20.99
N VAL A 208 -42.64 -25.53 20.64
CA VAL A 208 -42.27 -26.95 20.55
C VAL A 208 -42.32 -27.62 21.92
N GLU A 209 -41.82 -26.96 22.97
CA GLU A 209 -41.86 -27.49 24.34
C GLU A 209 -43.30 -27.62 24.86
N GLU A 210 -44.15 -26.62 24.59
CA GLU A 210 -45.57 -26.65 24.96
C GLU A 210 -46.29 -27.82 24.25
N LYS A 211 -46.08 -28.00 22.95
CA LYS A 211 -46.63 -29.13 22.19
C LYS A 211 -46.17 -30.48 22.75
N LYS A 212 -44.91 -30.59 23.17
CA LYS A 212 -44.40 -31.79 23.86
C LYS A 212 -45.13 -32.04 25.18
N ARG A 213 -45.30 -31.01 26.03
CA ARG A 213 -46.03 -31.14 27.31
C ARG A 213 -47.49 -31.55 27.09
N GLN A 214 -48.17 -30.95 26.11
CA GLN A 214 -49.54 -31.33 25.75
C GLN A 214 -49.66 -32.78 25.27
N PHE A 215 -48.64 -33.30 24.58
CA PHE A 215 -48.59 -34.70 24.18
C PHE A 215 -48.48 -35.64 25.39
N TYR A 216 -47.58 -35.33 26.34
CA TYR A 216 -47.39 -36.15 27.53
C TYR A 216 -48.61 -36.15 28.47
N ASN A 217 -49.30 -35.02 28.62
CA ASN A 217 -50.49 -34.92 29.47
C ASN A 217 -51.73 -35.66 28.93
N LYS A 218 -51.70 -36.13 27.68
CA LYS A 218 -52.80 -36.87 27.04
C LYS A 218 -52.65 -38.39 27.11
N GLN A 219 -51.50 -38.89 27.60
CA GLN A 219 -51.27 -40.31 27.87
C GLN A 219 -51.59 -40.63 29.33
#